data_AF-A0A937P242-F1
#
_entry.id   AF-A0A937P242-F1
#
_cell.length_a   1.000
_cell.length_b   1.000
_cell.length_c   1.000
_cell.angle_alpha   90.00
_cell.angle_beta   90.00
_cell.angle_gamma   90.00
#
_symmetry.space_group_name_H-M   'P 1'
#
loop_
_entity.id
_entity.type
_entity.pdbx_description
1 polymer ?
#
loop_
_entity_poly.entity_id
_entity_poly.type
_entity_poly.pdbx_seq_one_letter_code
_entity_poly.pdbx_strand_id
1 'polypeptide(L)'
;MKMKITIRILTVVIILLPLTEIFLVCYDTFIDNSNKWYEIKIKNGSHSYYPSIHFIYNLNEIEFYFKTNDSWYYKEPPRNGWSKIRGFSKGMHHDQGSARLVYKCVDDTLLLIGGYCYVNGVHPDKGVEQQIIIDTIEPNKIYHCIIKHEDHKFKFYFEDKYWECDSGENPSWGYMLNPFIGGVYTLEHDWKMDIIDIKIGTEENLYNLD
;
A
#
# COMPACT_ATOMS: atom_id res chain seq x y z
N MET A 1 43.73 -16.20 -33.95
CA MET A 1 43.36 -15.19 -32.92
C MET A 1 41.93 -14.67 -33.08
N LYS A 2 41.47 -14.30 -34.29
CA LYS A 2 40.11 -13.78 -34.55
C LYS A 2 38.96 -14.69 -34.08
N MET A 3 39.06 -16.01 -34.30
CA MET A 3 37.99 -16.97 -33.96
C MET A 3 37.68 -17.05 -32.45
N LYS A 4 38.67 -16.86 -31.57
CA LYS A 4 38.47 -16.87 -30.11
C LYS A 4 37.74 -15.61 -29.61
N ILE A 5 37.86 -14.49 -30.32
CA ILE A 5 37.19 -13.23 -29.98
C ILE A 5 35.70 -13.33 -30.36
N THR A 6 35.39 -13.87 -31.54
CA THR A 6 34.01 -14.06 -32.01
C THR A 6 33.21 -14.98 -31.08
N ILE A 7 33.80 -16.07 -30.61
CA ILE A 7 33.12 -17.00 -29.67
C ILE A 7 32.81 -16.31 -28.33
N ARG A 8 33.73 -15.51 -27.80
CA ARG A 8 33.53 -14.79 -26.52
C ARG A 8 32.40 -13.76 -26.61
N ILE A 9 32.33 -13.00 -27.71
CA ILE A 9 31.26 -12.01 -27.92
C ILE A 9 29.90 -12.71 -28.03
N LEU A 10 29.83 -13.81 -28.78
CA LEU A 10 28.59 -14.56 -28.96
C LEU A 10 28.08 -15.15 -27.63
N THR A 11 28.97 -15.68 -26.78
CA THR A 11 28.60 -16.18 -25.45
C THR A 11 28.05 -15.09 -24.55
N VAL A 12 28.63 -13.88 -24.57
CA VAL A 12 28.13 -12.74 -23.79
C VAL A 12 26.73 -12.32 -24.26
N VAL A 13 26.50 -12.24 -25.56
CA VAL A 13 25.18 -11.89 -26.13
C VAL A 13 24.11 -12.94 -25.78
N ILE A 14 24.43 -14.23 -25.87
CA ILE A 14 23.51 -15.33 -25.54
C ILE A 14 23.15 -15.35 -24.04
N ILE A 15 24.06 -14.93 -23.15
CA ILE A 15 23.76 -14.85 -21.71
C ILE A 15 22.95 -13.59 -21.39
N LEU A 16 23.22 -12.48 -22.07
CA LEU A 16 22.54 -11.21 -21.82
C LEU A 16 21.12 -11.16 -22.38
N LEU A 17 20.83 -11.82 -23.51
CA LEU A 17 19.49 -11.85 -24.13
C LEU A 17 18.38 -12.39 -23.20
N PRO A 18 18.51 -13.57 -22.56
CA PRO A 18 17.51 -14.06 -21.63
C PRO A 18 17.44 -13.20 -20.36
N LEU A 19 18.55 -12.57 -19.93
CA LEU A 19 18.49 -11.58 -18.84
C LEU A 19 17.65 -10.37 -19.25
N THR A 20 17.83 -9.83 -20.46
CA THR A 20 17.03 -8.70 -20.95
C THR A 20 15.56 -9.07 -21.15
N GLU A 21 15.25 -10.29 -21.59
CA GLU A 21 13.87 -10.76 -21.69
C GLU A 21 13.23 -11.00 -20.32
N ILE A 22 13.97 -11.53 -19.34
CA ILE A 22 13.50 -11.63 -17.95
C ILE A 22 13.24 -10.24 -17.36
N PHE A 23 14.11 -9.26 -17.63
CA PHE A 23 13.89 -7.86 -17.22
C PHE A 23 12.67 -7.23 -17.91
N LEU A 24 12.40 -7.56 -19.19
CA LEU A 24 11.22 -7.08 -19.93
C LEU A 24 9.92 -7.74 -19.47
N VAL A 25 9.94 -9.03 -19.12
CA VAL A 25 8.77 -9.76 -18.61
C VAL A 25 8.48 -9.39 -17.14
N CYS A 26 9.50 -9.07 -16.34
CA CYS A 26 9.29 -8.50 -15.01
C CYS A 26 8.82 -7.04 -15.03
N TYR A 27 8.91 -6.36 -16.19
CA TYR A 27 8.23 -5.10 -16.48
C TYR A 27 6.75 -5.35 -16.85
N ASP A 28 6.14 -6.36 -16.22
CA ASP A 28 4.75 -6.72 -16.43
C ASP A 28 3.88 -5.55 -15.96
N THR A 29 3.45 -4.78 -16.95
CA THR A 29 2.33 -3.84 -16.99
C THR A 29 1.95 -3.23 -15.64
N PHE A 30 2.82 -2.36 -15.12
CA PHE A 30 2.35 -1.36 -14.18
C PHE A 30 1.28 -0.51 -14.88
N ILE A 31 0.03 -0.65 -14.45
CA ILE A 31 -1.06 0.22 -14.89
C ILE A 31 -1.07 1.40 -13.94
N ASP A 32 -0.51 2.51 -14.41
CA ASP A 32 -0.62 3.78 -13.71
C ASP A 32 -2.08 4.27 -13.73
N ASN A 33 -2.76 4.13 -12.60
CA ASN A 33 -4.09 4.66 -12.38
C ASN A 33 -4.08 6.02 -11.68
N SER A 34 -2.93 6.71 -11.64
CA SER A 34 -2.86 8.04 -11.04
C SER A 34 -3.89 8.97 -11.69
N ASN A 35 -4.60 9.72 -10.85
CA ASN A 35 -5.67 10.64 -11.25
C ASN A 35 -6.87 9.99 -11.96
N LYS A 36 -7.07 8.67 -11.83
CA LYS A 36 -8.27 7.97 -12.31
C LYS A 36 -8.87 7.10 -11.21
N TRP A 37 -10.19 7.11 -11.12
CA TRP A 37 -10.90 6.16 -10.27
C TRP A 37 -10.75 4.75 -10.82
N TYR A 38 -10.42 3.80 -9.94
CA TYR A 38 -10.43 2.38 -10.23
C TYR A 38 -11.10 1.59 -9.11
N GLU A 39 -11.89 0.59 -9.49
CA GLU A 39 -12.56 -0.32 -8.57
C GLU A 39 -11.59 -1.42 -8.12
N ILE A 40 -11.49 -1.62 -6.82
CA ILE A 40 -10.86 -2.79 -6.22
C ILE A 40 -11.98 -3.67 -5.67
N LYS A 41 -11.95 -4.95 -6.06
CA LYS A 41 -12.92 -5.96 -5.63
C LYS A 41 -12.21 -7.13 -4.97
N ILE A 42 -12.51 -7.37 -3.71
CA ILE A 42 -12.14 -8.59 -2.98
C ILE A 42 -13.34 -9.51 -3.01
N LYS A 43 -13.18 -10.68 -3.63
CA LYS A 43 -14.28 -11.65 -3.72
C LYS A 43 -14.62 -12.21 -2.35
N ASN A 44 -15.87 -12.60 -2.16
CA ASN A 44 -16.27 -13.37 -0.99
C ASN A 44 -15.35 -14.59 -0.78
N GLY A 45 -15.11 -14.95 0.48
CA GLY A 45 -14.19 -16.03 0.83
C GLY A 45 -12.70 -15.74 0.51
N SER A 46 -12.34 -14.54 0.06
CA SER A 46 -10.95 -14.13 -0.16
C SER A 46 -10.49 -13.13 0.89
N HIS A 47 -9.19 -13.16 1.22
CA HIS A 47 -8.59 -12.21 2.16
C HIS A 47 -8.05 -10.96 1.48
N SER A 48 -7.54 -11.09 0.26
CA SER A 48 -6.81 -10.01 -0.40
C SER A 48 -7.08 -9.99 -1.88
N TYR A 49 -6.99 -8.78 -2.41
CA TYR A 49 -6.72 -8.56 -3.81
C TYR A 49 -5.19 -8.61 -3.99
N TYR A 50 -4.70 -9.46 -4.90
CA TYR A 50 -3.27 -9.57 -5.21
C TYR A 50 -2.96 -8.90 -6.55
N PRO A 51 -2.87 -7.57 -6.64
CA PRO A 51 -2.22 -6.95 -7.79
C PRO A 51 -0.70 -7.09 -7.66
N SER A 52 0.00 -6.77 -8.75
CA SER A 52 1.46 -6.69 -8.76
C SER A 52 1.98 -5.70 -7.70
N ILE A 53 3.05 -6.09 -7.00
CA ILE A 53 3.74 -5.21 -6.05
C ILE A 53 4.50 -4.15 -6.85
N HIS A 54 4.20 -2.88 -6.61
CA HIS A 54 4.90 -1.77 -7.25
C HIS A 54 5.98 -1.22 -6.32
N PHE A 55 7.24 -1.57 -6.59
CA PHE A 55 8.40 -1.05 -5.87
C PHE A 55 8.72 0.38 -6.32
N ILE A 56 8.86 1.28 -5.35
CA ILE A 56 9.12 2.70 -5.58
C ILE A 56 10.33 3.11 -4.73
N TYR A 57 11.35 3.64 -5.39
CA TYR A 57 12.52 4.21 -4.73
C TYR A 57 12.14 5.55 -4.10
N ASN A 58 12.64 5.86 -2.90
CA ASN A 58 12.38 7.10 -2.16
C ASN A 58 10.90 7.43 -1.93
N LEU A 59 10.02 6.43 -1.84
CA LEU A 59 8.60 6.65 -1.53
C LEU A 59 8.43 7.29 -0.15
N ASN A 60 8.05 8.56 -0.10
CA ASN A 60 7.85 9.32 1.14
C ASN A 60 6.42 9.81 1.33
N GLU A 61 5.59 9.77 0.29
CA GLU A 61 4.23 10.30 0.37
C GLU A 61 3.30 9.54 -0.54
N ILE A 62 2.08 9.31 -0.05
CA ILE A 62 0.94 8.94 -0.88
C ILE A 62 -0.23 9.86 -0.54
N GLU A 63 -0.93 10.30 -1.56
CA GLU A 63 -2.18 11.05 -1.45
C GLU A 63 -3.22 10.34 -2.30
N PHE A 64 -4.39 10.06 -1.73
CA PHE A 64 -5.45 9.36 -2.42
C PHE A 64 -6.82 9.79 -1.91
N TYR A 65 -7.83 9.58 -2.77
CA TYR A 65 -9.22 9.56 -2.35
C TYR A 65 -9.75 8.15 -2.47
N PHE A 66 -10.70 7.80 -1.60
CA PHE A 66 -11.43 6.54 -1.72
C PHE A 66 -12.93 6.74 -1.48
N LYS A 67 -13.72 5.89 -2.11
CA LYS A 67 -15.17 5.84 -1.92
C LYS A 67 -15.56 4.50 -1.34
N THR A 68 -16.24 4.56 -0.21
CA THR A 68 -16.84 3.40 0.45
C THR A 68 -18.14 3.01 -0.25
N ASN A 69 -18.65 1.82 0.03
CA ASN A 69 -20.01 1.42 -0.33
C ASN A 69 -20.57 0.48 0.74
N ASP A 70 -21.81 0.05 0.56
CA ASP A 70 -22.53 -0.72 1.59
C ASP A 70 -21.88 -2.08 1.92
N SER A 71 -20.99 -2.61 1.06
CA SER A 71 -20.24 -3.86 1.35
C SER A 71 -19.23 -3.73 2.48
N TRP A 72 -18.99 -2.52 2.99
CA TRP A 72 -18.05 -2.28 4.09
C TRP A 72 -18.61 -2.70 5.45
N TYR A 73 -19.93 -2.82 5.57
CA TYR A 73 -20.57 -3.38 6.74
C TYR A 73 -20.44 -4.91 6.73
N TYR A 74 -20.03 -5.44 7.87
CA TYR A 74 -19.97 -6.88 8.12
C TYR A 74 -20.09 -7.15 9.61
N LYS A 75 -20.59 -8.33 9.94
CA LYS A 75 -20.56 -8.85 11.31
C LYS A 75 -19.12 -9.09 11.74
N GLU A 76 -18.71 -8.44 12.83
CA GLU A 76 -17.34 -8.56 13.33
C GLU A 76 -17.01 -10.03 13.68
N PRO A 77 -15.93 -10.59 13.12
CA PRO A 77 -15.52 -11.97 13.37
C PRO A 77 -14.82 -12.10 14.73
N PRO A 78 -14.78 -13.28 15.36
CA PRO A 78 -14.21 -13.45 16.70
C PRO A 78 -12.71 -13.07 16.84
N ARG A 79 -11.97 -13.08 15.72
CA ARG A 79 -10.58 -12.63 15.67
C ARG A 79 -10.52 -11.29 14.95
N ASN A 80 -10.67 -10.25 15.76
CA ASN A 80 -10.73 -8.87 15.33
C ASN A 80 -9.41 -8.46 14.66
N GLY A 81 -9.53 -7.75 13.55
CA GLY A 81 -8.38 -7.23 12.84
C GLY A 81 -8.80 -6.04 11.99
N TRP A 82 -7.87 -5.11 11.81
CA TRP A 82 -8.02 -3.96 10.94
C TRP A 82 -7.90 -4.40 9.48
N SER A 83 -8.95 -4.21 8.70
CA SER A 83 -8.88 -4.33 7.24
C SER A 83 -8.16 -3.12 6.66
N LYS A 84 -7.39 -3.33 5.60
CA LYS A 84 -6.47 -2.32 5.06
C LYS A 84 -7.11 -1.65 3.84
N ILE A 85 -6.96 -0.33 3.77
CA ILE A 85 -7.46 0.47 2.65
C ILE A 85 -6.29 0.77 1.72
N ARG A 86 -5.31 1.52 2.20
CA ARG A 86 -4.16 1.94 1.40
C ARG A 86 -3.02 2.28 2.33
N GLY A 87 -1.80 2.20 1.83
CA GLY A 87 -0.62 2.58 2.57
C GLY A 87 0.63 2.36 1.76
N PHE A 88 1.76 2.49 2.43
CA PHE A 88 3.02 2.09 1.85
C PHE A 88 3.93 1.45 2.89
N SER A 89 4.88 0.69 2.37
CA SER A 89 5.97 0.12 3.14
C SER A 89 7.26 0.86 2.84
N LYS A 90 8.10 1.02 3.86
CA LYS A 90 9.50 1.36 3.73
C LYS A 90 10.30 0.08 3.89
N GLY A 91 10.64 -0.51 2.75
CA GLY A 91 11.23 -1.83 2.66
C GLY A 91 10.21 -2.97 2.91
N MET A 92 10.61 -4.05 3.59
CA MET A 92 9.72 -5.19 3.88
C MET A 92 8.77 -4.85 5.03
N HIS A 93 7.47 -4.78 4.74
CA HIS A 93 6.47 -4.19 5.65
C HIS A 93 6.32 -4.86 7.02
N HIS A 94 6.73 -6.11 7.19
CA HIS A 94 6.70 -6.84 8.46
C HIS A 94 8.04 -6.85 9.21
N ASP A 95 9.12 -6.43 8.56
CA ASP A 95 10.47 -6.46 9.13
C ASP A 95 10.99 -5.05 9.45
N GLN A 96 10.46 -4.03 8.75
CA GLN A 96 10.89 -2.64 8.84
C GLN A 96 9.70 -1.75 9.21
N GLY A 97 9.43 -0.71 8.43
CA GLY A 97 8.33 0.22 8.64
C GLY A 97 7.23 0.06 7.61
N SER A 98 5.97 0.14 8.03
CA SER A 98 4.87 0.37 7.10
C SER A 98 3.80 1.22 7.74
N ALA A 99 3.14 2.05 6.93
CA ALA A 99 2.05 2.92 7.35
C ALA A 99 0.82 2.64 6.49
N ARG A 100 -0.31 2.34 7.13
CA ARG A 100 -1.56 2.00 6.43
C ARG A 100 -2.74 2.71 7.05
N LEU A 101 -3.59 3.29 6.20
CA LEU A 101 -4.95 3.61 6.55
C LEU A 101 -5.76 2.32 6.60
N VAL A 102 -6.53 2.17 7.65
CA VAL A 102 -7.27 0.95 7.95
C VAL A 102 -8.70 1.26 8.33
N TYR A 103 -9.56 0.26 8.22
CA TYR A 103 -10.91 0.34 8.71
C TYR A 103 -11.33 -0.92 9.47
N LYS A 104 -12.39 -0.75 10.27
CA LYS A 104 -13.00 -1.81 11.05
C LYS A 104 -14.51 -1.58 11.08
N CYS A 105 -15.30 -2.64 10.88
CA CYS A 105 -16.73 -2.59 11.15
C CYS A 105 -16.98 -3.09 12.59
N VAL A 106 -17.77 -2.34 13.36
CA VAL A 106 -18.22 -2.71 14.70
C VAL A 106 -19.70 -3.03 14.63
N ASP A 107 -20.05 -4.25 15.04
CA ASP A 107 -21.42 -4.75 15.12
C ASP A 107 -22.28 -4.48 13.87
N ASP A 108 -21.69 -4.56 12.68
CA ASP A 108 -22.38 -4.35 11.39
C ASP A 108 -23.06 -2.96 11.24
N THR A 109 -22.68 -1.99 12.07
CA THR A 109 -23.40 -0.69 12.17
C THR A 109 -22.50 0.52 12.14
N LEU A 110 -21.24 0.38 12.57
CA LEU A 110 -20.30 1.50 12.64
C LEU A 110 -19.02 1.16 11.89
N LEU A 111 -18.60 2.04 10.99
CA LEU A 111 -17.30 1.94 10.32
C LEU A 111 -16.33 2.90 11.00
N LEU A 112 -15.28 2.35 11.58
CA LEU A 112 -14.16 3.08 12.15
C LEU A 112 -13.04 3.16 11.12
N ILE A 113 -12.41 4.33 11.02
CA ILE A 113 -11.15 4.52 10.28
C ILE A 113 -10.01 4.69 11.28
N GLY A 114 -8.84 4.17 10.94
CA GLY A 114 -7.68 4.21 11.81
C GLY A 114 -6.37 4.31 11.06
N GLY A 115 -5.33 4.65 11.80
CA GLY A 115 -3.94 4.54 11.37
C GLY A 115 -3.30 3.28 11.94
N TYR A 116 -2.37 2.68 11.21
CA TYR A 116 -1.79 1.38 11.55
C TYR A 116 -0.35 1.25 11.03
N CYS A 117 0.62 1.18 11.95
CA CYS A 117 2.05 1.32 11.67
C CYS A 117 2.90 0.13 12.16
N TYR A 118 3.57 -0.60 11.28
CA TYR A 118 4.70 -1.43 11.74
C TYR A 118 5.92 -0.54 11.93
N VAL A 119 6.68 -0.79 12.99
CA VAL A 119 7.89 -0.03 13.33
C VAL A 119 9.00 -1.01 13.70
N ASN A 120 10.08 -1.06 12.92
CA ASN A 120 11.18 -2.01 13.11
C ASN A 120 10.69 -3.47 13.26
N GLY A 121 9.70 -3.85 12.45
CA GLY A 121 9.07 -5.18 12.47
C GLY A 121 8.18 -5.47 13.68
N VAL A 122 7.99 -4.50 14.58
CA VAL A 122 7.03 -4.62 15.68
C VAL A 122 5.61 -4.50 15.14
N HIS A 123 4.77 -5.47 15.49
CA HIS A 123 3.36 -5.50 15.12
C HIS A 123 2.58 -4.41 15.88
N PRO A 124 1.61 -3.72 15.25
CA PRO A 124 0.86 -2.62 15.89
C PRO A 124 0.12 -2.97 17.17
N ASP A 125 -0.29 -4.24 17.32
CA ASP A 125 -0.95 -4.74 18.55
C ASP A 125 0.02 -4.90 19.74
N LYS A 126 1.32 -4.85 19.49
CA LYS A 126 2.38 -5.00 20.49
C LYS A 126 3.13 -3.69 20.73
N GLY A 127 3.05 -2.76 19.80
CA GLY A 127 3.71 -1.47 19.89
C GLY A 127 2.91 -0.44 20.65
N VAL A 128 3.62 0.53 21.22
CA VAL A 128 3.03 1.73 21.81
C VAL A 128 2.68 2.69 20.68
N GLU A 129 1.44 3.18 20.65
CA GLU A 129 1.00 4.21 19.69
C GLU A 129 1.19 3.86 18.21
N GLN A 130 1.19 2.56 17.87
CA GLN A 130 1.33 2.08 16.49
C GLN A 130 -0.02 1.90 15.78
N GLN A 131 -1.11 2.14 16.47
CA GLN A 131 -2.45 2.17 15.89
C GLN A 131 -3.36 3.11 16.67
N ILE A 132 -4.32 3.70 15.98
CA ILE A 132 -5.32 4.58 16.58
C ILE A 132 -6.63 4.50 15.78
N ILE A 133 -7.75 4.79 16.43
CA ILE A 133 -8.98 5.17 15.73
C ILE A 133 -8.87 6.67 15.44
N ILE A 134 -8.95 7.06 14.17
CA ILE A 134 -8.88 8.45 13.74
C ILE A 134 -10.29 9.07 13.71
N ASP A 135 -11.25 8.36 13.11
CA ASP A 135 -12.62 8.84 12.97
C ASP A 135 -13.61 7.69 12.67
N THR A 136 -14.83 8.05 12.30
CA THR A 136 -15.88 7.22 11.73
C THR A 136 -16.12 7.60 10.29
N ILE A 137 -16.60 6.65 9.48
CA ILE A 137 -16.96 6.88 8.08
C ILE A 137 -18.34 6.29 7.78
N GLU A 138 -18.98 6.83 6.75
CA GLU A 138 -20.23 6.34 6.17
C GLU A 138 -20.01 5.76 4.77
N PRO A 139 -20.86 4.81 4.33
CA PRO A 139 -20.87 4.28 2.97
C PRO A 139 -21.19 5.37 1.94
N ASN A 140 -20.73 5.17 0.70
CA ASN A 140 -21.02 6.02 -0.46
C ASN A 140 -20.49 7.47 -0.36
N LYS A 141 -19.71 7.79 0.67
CA LYS A 141 -18.97 9.05 0.80
C LYS A 141 -17.54 8.90 0.26
N ILE A 142 -17.03 10.00 -0.27
CA ILE A 142 -15.64 10.12 -0.72
C ILE A 142 -14.84 10.70 0.45
N TYR A 143 -13.69 10.10 0.72
CA TYR A 143 -12.75 10.57 1.72
C TYR A 143 -11.37 10.82 1.10
N HIS A 144 -10.63 11.76 1.68
CA HIS A 144 -9.28 12.15 1.35
C HIS A 144 -8.30 11.72 2.44
N CYS A 145 -7.16 11.18 2.02
CA CYS A 145 -6.09 10.83 2.94
C CYS A 145 -4.71 11.10 2.33
N ILE A 146 -3.82 11.61 3.16
CA ILE A 146 -2.40 11.75 2.87
C ILE A 146 -1.63 10.97 3.94
N ILE A 147 -0.72 10.09 3.50
CA ILE A 147 0.24 9.43 4.39
C ILE A 147 1.64 9.87 3.96
N LYS A 148 2.39 10.43 4.91
CA LYS A 148 3.76 10.90 4.70
C LYS A 148 4.75 10.16 5.59
N HIS A 149 5.99 10.11 5.14
CA HIS A 149 7.16 9.73 5.92
C HIS A 149 8.15 10.90 5.90
N GLU A 150 8.21 11.62 7.01
CA GLU A 150 9.07 12.79 7.20
C GLU A 150 9.47 12.86 8.69
N ASP A 151 10.67 13.38 8.97
CA ASP A 151 11.18 13.54 10.34
C ASP A 151 11.14 12.26 11.21
N HIS A 152 11.43 11.09 10.61
CA HIS A 152 11.36 9.78 11.27
C HIS A 152 9.97 9.41 11.82
N LYS A 153 8.91 10.03 11.28
CA LYS A 153 7.52 9.73 11.61
C LYS A 153 6.77 9.29 10.36
N PHE A 154 5.79 8.41 10.54
CA PHE A 154 4.68 8.32 9.61
C PHE A 154 3.59 9.27 10.06
N LYS A 155 3.14 10.14 9.17
CA LYS A 155 2.14 11.17 9.44
C LYS A 155 0.90 10.93 8.57
N PHE A 156 -0.26 10.89 9.20
CA PHE A 156 -1.55 10.65 8.60
C PHE A 156 -2.37 11.93 8.67
N TYR A 157 -2.84 12.38 7.51
CA TYR A 157 -3.81 13.46 7.39
C TYR A 157 -5.06 12.86 6.75
N PHE A 158 -6.12 12.70 7.54
CA PHE A 158 -7.38 12.13 7.09
C PHE A 158 -8.46 13.19 7.27
N GLU A 159 -8.99 13.73 6.18
CA GLU A 159 -9.85 14.92 6.20
C GLU A 159 -9.22 16.06 7.01
N ASP A 160 -9.86 16.51 8.09
CA ASP A 160 -9.39 17.53 9.02
C ASP A 160 -8.62 16.95 10.23
N LYS A 161 -8.39 15.63 10.25
CA LYS A 161 -7.75 14.91 11.36
C LYS A 161 -6.28 14.63 11.08
N TYR A 162 -5.52 14.55 12.17
CA TYR A 162 -4.09 14.27 12.15
C TYR A 162 -3.72 13.17 13.14
N TRP A 163 -2.81 12.29 12.73
CA TRP A 163 -2.15 11.36 13.62
C TRP A 163 -0.74 11.05 13.13
N GLU A 164 0.19 10.78 14.04
CA GLU A 164 1.53 10.34 13.70
C GLU A 164 2.01 9.20 14.58
N CYS A 165 2.93 8.41 14.07
CA CYS A 165 3.60 7.30 14.77
C CYS A 165 5.09 7.31 14.39
N ASP A 166 5.96 6.72 15.21
CA ASP A 166 7.35 6.51 14.82
C ASP A 166 7.46 5.66 13.56
N SER A 167 8.39 6.00 12.67
CA SER A 167 8.60 5.23 11.46
C SER A 167 9.65 4.13 11.61
N GLY A 168 10.51 4.24 12.62
CA GLY A 168 11.65 3.36 12.80
C GLY A 168 12.75 3.58 11.76
N GLU A 169 13.64 2.59 11.64
CA GLU A 169 14.67 2.53 10.61
C GLU A 169 14.06 2.11 9.28
N ASN A 170 14.25 2.94 8.26
CA ASN A 170 13.62 2.77 6.96
C ASN A 170 14.66 2.81 5.84
N PRO A 171 14.67 1.82 4.92
CA PRO A 171 15.50 1.89 3.75
C PRO A 171 14.99 2.95 2.77
N SER A 172 15.83 3.29 1.78
CA SER A 172 15.49 4.24 0.72
C SER A 172 14.49 3.69 -0.31
N TRP A 173 13.93 2.51 -0.11
CA TRP A 173 12.99 1.88 -1.05
C TRP A 173 11.72 1.46 -0.33
N GLY A 174 10.65 1.29 -1.09
CA GLY A 174 9.35 0.93 -0.56
C GLY A 174 8.42 0.38 -1.62
N TYR A 175 7.16 0.16 -1.26
CA TYR A 175 6.12 -0.21 -2.20
C TYR A 175 4.73 0.14 -1.67
N MET A 176 3.78 0.29 -2.60
CA MET A 176 2.37 0.53 -2.26
C MET A 176 1.73 -0.71 -1.66
N LEU A 177 1.00 -0.52 -0.57
CA LEU A 177 0.21 -1.56 0.07
C LEU A 177 -1.25 -1.41 -0.37
N ASN A 178 -1.75 -2.46 -1.02
CA ASN A 178 -3.10 -2.50 -1.55
C ASN A 178 -4.14 -2.88 -0.47
N PRO A 179 -5.42 -2.57 -0.71
CA PRO A 179 -6.48 -2.96 0.21
C PRO A 179 -6.62 -4.47 0.35
N PHE A 180 -6.92 -4.91 1.56
CA PHE A 180 -7.23 -6.31 1.86
C PHE A 180 -8.05 -6.45 3.16
N ILE A 181 -8.80 -7.54 3.29
CA ILE A 181 -9.52 -7.90 4.51
C ILE A 181 -8.52 -8.44 5.54
N GLY A 182 -8.37 -7.71 6.64
CA GLY A 182 -7.37 -7.96 7.66
C GLY A 182 -7.72 -9.14 8.57
N GLY A 183 -6.75 -9.59 9.37
CA GLY A 183 -6.94 -10.72 10.27
C GLY A 183 -6.89 -12.07 9.56
N VAL A 184 -7.51 -13.08 10.16
CA VAL A 184 -7.55 -14.46 9.64
C VAL A 184 -8.93 -14.85 9.11
N TYR A 185 -9.78 -13.88 8.79
CA TYR A 185 -11.16 -14.08 8.35
C TYR A 185 -11.41 -13.56 6.94
N THR A 186 -12.48 -14.07 6.33
CA THR A 186 -12.99 -13.63 5.03
C THR A 186 -14.42 -13.12 5.18
N LEU A 187 -14.91 -12.40 4.17
CA LEU A 187 -16.28 -11.92 4.15
C LEU A 187 -17.19 -12.87 3.37
N GLU A 188 -18.45 -12.95 3.76
CA GLU A 188 -19.48 -13.77 3.09
C GLU A 188 -20.04 -13.10 1.82
N HIS A 189 -19.65 -11.86 1.58
CA HIS A 189 -20.00 -11.06 0.40
C HIS A 189 -18.76 -10.46 -0.25
N ASP A 190 -18.92 -10.01 -1.49
CA ASP A 190 -17.87 -9.28 -2.19
C ASP A 190 -17.66 -7.93 -1.52
N TRP A 191 -16.41 -7.60 -1.19
CA TRP A 191 -16.05 -6.27 -0.72
C TRP A 191 -15.49 -5.44 -1.86
N LYS A 192 -15.93 -4.20 -1.94
CA LYS A 192 -15.58 -3.28 -3.03
C LYS A 192 -15.13 -1.95 -2.48
N MET A 193 -14.24 -1.29 -3.21
CA MET A 193 -13.97 0.13 -3.00
C MET A 193 -13.52 0.76 -4.31
N ASP A 194 -13.84 2.04 -4.48
CA ASP A 194 -13.21 2.85 -5.52
C ASP A 194 -12.08 3.64 -4.88
N ILE A 195 -10.95 3.76 -5.58
CA ILE A 195 -9.81 4.55 -5.14
C ILE A 195 -9.24 5.34 -6.32
N ILE A 196 -8.64 6.49 -6.02
CA ILE A 196 -7.87 7.31 -6.93
C ILE A 196 -6.60 7.75 -6.20
N ASP A 197 -5.44 7.36 -6.72
CA ASP A 197 -4.16 7.85 -6.23
C ASP A 197 -3.85 9.18 -6.94
N ILE A 198 -3.61 10.25 -6.18
CA ILE A 198 -3.35 11.60 -6.71
C ILE A 198 -1.86 11.83 -6.84
N LYS A 199 -1.13 11.45 -5.80
CA LYS A 199 0.31 11.62 -5.71
C LYS A 199 0.91 10.38 -5.07
N ILE A 200 1.95 9.86 -5.71
CA ILE A 200 2.82 8.82 -5.19
C ILE A 200 4.22 9.42 -5.30
N GLY A 201 4.68 10.01 -4.19
CA GLY A 201 5.78 10.96 -4.18
C GLY A 201 7.11 10.36 -3.77
N THR A 202 8.15 10.77 -4.50
CA THR A 202 9.56 10.74 -4.10
C THR A 202 10.02 12.19 -3.90
N GLU A 203 10.94 12.46 -2.99
CA GLU A 203 11.41 13.83 -2.68
C GLU A 203 12.06 14.57 -3.89
N GLU A 204 12.31 13.89 -5.01
CA GLU A 204 13.16 14.41 -6.10
C GLU A 204 12.45 15.12 -7.27
N ASN A 205 11.13 15.33 -7.25
CA ASN A 205 10.44 16.05 -8.35
C ASN A 205 10.15 17.55 -8.09
N LEU A 206 10.74 18.16 -7.05
CA LEU A 206 10.56 19.59 -6.77
C LEU A 206 11.58 20.52 -7.45
N TYR A 207 12.53 20.01 -8.25
CA TYR A 207 13.59 20.82 -8.88
C TYR A 207 13.49 21.01 -10.40
N ASN A 208 12.38 20.63 -11.07
CA ASN A 208 12.27 20.79 -12.53
C ASN A 208 10.90 21.37 -12.98
N LEU A 209 10.46 22.46 -12.37
CA LEU A 209 9.43 23.33 -12.95
C LEU A 209 9.82 24.81 -12.75
N ASP A 210 10.86 25.22 -13.48
CA ASP A 210 11.10 26.62 -13.88
C ASP A 210 11.15 26.67 -15.43
#